data_AF-A0AAW2EYY9-F1
#
_entry.id   AF-A0AAW2EYY9-F1
#
_cell.length_a   1.000
_cell.length_b   1.000
_cell.length_c   1.000
_cell.angle_alpha   90.00
_cell.angle_beta   90.00
_cell.angle_gamma   90.00
#
_symmetry.space_group_name_H-M   'P 1'
#
loop_
_entity.id
_entity.type
_entity.pdbx_description
1 polymer ?
#
loop_
_entity_poly.entity_id
_entity_poly.type
_entity_poly.pdbx_seq_one_letter_code
_entity_poly.pdbx_strand_id
1 'polypeptide(L)'
;MTELNLTDAEAQSYFETLKTETLEASLAQLRIFNDIAKYEGFNPKDMFMLLLAKHTTMAQTIAANPNSLVERRLVAILDGQEREMIFTNNMRFHSDMQYICLMFLTRGAAYEKSLKKSSEAMVFCMQIMKTKYGINTAKRKGGQSLDGKVITIPRIAATFPNITVDLFHKGFGRSIYSIELAFPNRKLPRAFFSPMMIALLPKLQGAPFAAMVLLSVMTDDILNQMGTKTNIEQIYSFALASYNSTVQTERIKIKLCAMWGILERLGNNGGARYKDSIIELKPIAIEKIRQLRVNDPNLDQIMEKIISI
;
A
#
# COMPACT_ATOMS: atom_id res chain seq x y z
N MET A 1 23.88 38.95 -22.35
CA MET A 1 24.05 37.49 -22.53
C MET A 1 25.09 37.33 -23.63
N THR A 2 26.27 36.84 -23.28
CA THR A 2 27.36 36.60 -24.23
C THR A 2 27.11 35.23 -24.85
N GLU A 3 26.78 35.20 -26.15
CA GLU A 3 26.66 33.94 -26.89
C GLU A 3 28.04 33.29 -27.01
N LEU A 4 28.16 32.07 -26.50
CA LEU A 4 29.33 31.23 -26.71
C LEU A 4 29.31 30.72 -28.15
N ASN A 5 30.02 31.39 -29.05
CA ASN A 5 30.26 30.92 -30.42
C ASN A 5 31.35 29.85 -30.38
N LEU A 6 30.96 28.61 -30.09
CA LEU A 6 31.80 27.44 -30.36
C LEU A 6 31.72 27.12 -31.85
N THR A 7 32.86 26.89 -32.48
CA THR A 7 32.88 26.36 -33.84
C THR A 7 32.38 24.92 -33.85
N ASP A 8 31.80 24.44 -34.96
CA ASP A 8 31.26 23.08 -35.07
C ASP A 8 32.31 22.01 -34.69
N ALA A 9 33.58 22.25 -35.02
CA ALA A 9 34.69 21.38 -34.65
C ALA A 9 35.00 21.36 -33.13
N GLU A 10 34.87 22.51 -32.45
CA GLU A 10 35.06 22.61 -30.99
C GLU A 10 33.89 21.98 -30.24
N ALA A 11 32.65 22.18 -30.70
CA ALA A 11 31.48 21.50 -30.17
C ALA A 11 31.62 19.98 -30.33
N GLN A 12 32.01 19.52 -31.52
CA GLN A 12 32.18 18.11 -31.83
C GLN A 12 33.34 17.48 -31.05
N SER A 13 34.46 18.17 -30.87
CA SER A 13 35.56 17.73 -30.00
C SER A 13 35.15 17.64 -28.52
N TYR A 14 34.23 18.49 -28.04
CA TYR A 14 33.74 18.47 -26.65
C TYR A 14 32.77 17.31 -26.40
N PHE A 15 31.99 16.93 -27.42
CA PHE A 15 31.10 15.77 -27.38
C PHE A 15 31.83 14.44 -27.66
N GLU A 16 32.89 14.43 -28.48
CA GLU A 16 33.72 13.26 -28.75
C GLU A 16 34.71 12.92 -27.62
N THR A 17 35.09 13.91 -26.80
CA THR A 17 35.93 13.70 -25.59
C THR A 17 35.15 13.28 -24.34
N LEU A 18 33.82 13.28 -24.39
CA LEU A 18 33.02 12.50 -23.43
C LEU A 18 33.20 11.02 -23.76
N LYS A 19 34.33 10.46 -23.32
CA LYS A 19 34.61 9.02 -23.37
C LYS A 19 33.37 8.29 -22.87
N THR A 20 32.91 7.28 -23.61
CA THR A 20 31.71 6.49 -23.30
C THR A 20 31.69 6.02 -21.84
N GLU A 21 32.85 5.66 -21.29
CA GLU A 21 33.03 5.30 -19.87
C GLU A 21 32.69 6.44 -18.89
N THR A 22 33.08 7.68 -19.19
CA THR A 22 32.77 8.87 -18.37
C THR A 22 31.28 9.19 -18.43
N LEU A 23 30.65 9.02 -19.59
CA LEU A 23 29.20 9.18 -19.75
C LEU A 23 28.43 8.08 -19.00
N GLU A 24 28.85 6.82 -19.10
CA GLU A 24 28.24 5.70 -18.38
C GLU A 24 28.37 5.87 -16.86
N ALA A 25 29.54 6.27 -16.37
CA ALA A 25 29.74 6.57 -14.95
C ALA A 25 28.86 7.73 -14.47
N SER A 26 28.75 8.80 -15.29
CA SER A 26 27.87 9.94 -15.00
C SER A 26 26.39 9.52 -14.98
N LEU A 27 25.96 8.69 -15.92
CA LEU A 27 24.61 8.13 -15.96
C LEU A 27 24.33 7.20 -14.78
N ALA A 28 25.29 6.39 -14.35
CA ALA A 28 25.17 5.55 -13.16
C ALA A 28 25.02 6.42 -11.90
N GLN A 29 25.81 7.48 -11.78
CA GLN A 29 25.73 8.43 -10.68
C GLN A 29 24.40 9.20 -10.68
N LEU A 30 23.92 9.65 -11.86
CA LEU A 30 22.61 10.28 -12.00
C LEU A 30 21.47 9.33 -11.69
N ARG A 31 21.58 8.03 -12.00
CA ARG A 31 20.62 7.00 -11.58
C ARG A 31 20.60 6.84 -10.06
N ILE A 32 21.75 6.86 -9.40
CA ILE A 32 21.85 6.85 -7.93
C ILE A 32 21.20 8.10 -7.36
N PHE A 33 21.50 9.29 -7.89
CA PHE A 33 20.87 10.52 -7.43
C PHE A 33 19.37 10.55 -7.68
N ASN A 34 18.91 10.06 -8.82
CA ASN A 34 17.48 9.93 -9.12
C ASN A 34 16.81 8.95 -8.15
N ASP A 35 17.46 7.83 -7.81
CA ASP A 35 16.97 6.89 -6.80
C ASP A 35 16.94 7.51 -5.39
N ILE A 36 17.93 8.32 -5.01
CA ILE A 36 17.95 9.07 -3.75
C ILE A 36 16.88 10.17 -3.72
N ALA A 37 16.64 10.82 -4.86
CA ALA A 37 15.69 11.91 -5.00
C ALA A 37 14.24 11.44 -5.22
N LYS A 38 14.00 10.13 -5.39
CA LYS A 38 12.65 9.58 -5.53
C LYS A 38 11.82 9.93 -4.30
N TYR A 39 10.64 10.49 -4.57
CA TYR A 39 9.66 10.78 -3.54
C TYR A 39 9.22 9.47 -2.85
N GLU A 40 9.75 9.22 -1.66
CA GLU A 40 9.27 8.16 -0.77
C GLU A 40 8.21 8.76 0.15
N GLY A 41 6.92 8.54 -0.13
CA GLY A 41 5.85 9.06 0.72
C GLY A 41 6.02 8.66 2.20
N PHE A 42 6.46 7.43 2.47
CA PHE A 42 7.10 7.02 3.72
C PHE A 42 7.88 5.72 3.49
N ASN A 43 8.87 5.44 4.33
CA ASN A 43 9.62 4.18 4.28
C ASN A 43 9.01 3.12 5.23
N PRO A 44 8.51 1.97 4.72
CA PRO A 44 7.94 0.93 5.57
C PRO A 44 8.90 0.33 6.59
N LYS A 45 10.21 0.25 6.30
CA LYS A 45 11.19 -0.29 7.25
C LYS A 45 11.37 0.65 8.43
N ASP A 46 11.47 1.95 8.18
CA ASP A 46 11.57 2.95 9.24
C ASP A 46 10.30 2.98 10.09
N MET A 47 9.13 2.87 9.45
CA MET A 47 7.85 2.76 10.15
C MET A 47 7.79 1.50 11.03
N PHE A 48 8.25 0.35 10.54
CA PHE A 48 8.36 -0.88 11.33
C PHE A 48 9.24 -0.67 12.57
N MET A 49 10.43 -0.10 12.39
CA MET A 49 11.37 0.15 13.49
C MET A 49 10.78 1.12 14.52
N LEU A 50 10.09 2.16 14.05
CA LEU A 50 9.41 3.12 14.91
C LEU A 50 8.29 2.46 15.73
N LEU A 51 7.48 1.60 15.11
CA LEU A 51 6.41 0.85 15.80
C LEU A 51 6.98 -0.11 16.86
N LEU A 52 8.07 -0.81 16.52
CA LEU A 52 8.76 -1.71 17.45
C LEU A 52 9.36 -0.96 18.64
N ALA A 53 9.93 0.22 18.40
CA ALA A 53 10.42 1.09 19.46
C ALA A 53 9.27 1.52 20.40
N LYS A 54 8.14 2.00 19.85
CA LYS A 54 6.95 2.36 20.64
C LYS A 54 6.42 1.20 21.48
N HIS A 55 6.38 0.00 20.89
CA HIS A 55 5.99 -1.22 21.59
C HIS A 55 6.91 -1.53 22.78
N THR A 56 8.22 -1.50 22.53
CA THR A 56 9.24 -1.78 23.55
C THR A 56 9.20 -0.76 24.68
N THR A 57 9.07 0.53 24.35
CA THR A 57 8.92 1.59 25.34
C THR A 57 7.68 1.37 26.21
N MET A 58 6.54 1.00 25.64
CA MET A 58 5.34 0.70 26.44
C MET A 58 5.56 -0.47 27.40
N ALA A 59 6.19 -1.56 26.93
CA ALA A 59 6.50 -2.71 27.78
C ALA A 59 7.46 -2.33 28.93
N GLN A 60 8.47 -1.50 28.66
CA GLN A 60 9.37 -0.97 29.68
C GLN A 60 8.65 -0.08 30.70
N THR A 61 7.75 0.79 30.25
CA THR A 61 6.92 1.63 31.12
C THR A 61 6.07 0.79 32.08
N ILE A 62 5.46 -0.29 31.58
CA ILE A 62 4.66 -1.21 32.40
C ILE A 62 5.54 -1.99 33.39
N ALA A 63 6.72 -2.43 32.96
CA ALA A 63 7.66 -3.11 33.84
C ALA A 63 8.16 -2.19 34.98
N ALA A 64 8.42 -0.91 34.68
CA ALA A 64 8.85 0.08 35.67
C ALA A 64 7.70 0.58 36.56
N ASN A 65 6.47 0.61 36.04
CA ASN A 65 5.27 1.03 36.76
C ASN A 65 4.08 0.15 36.40
N PRO A 66 3.80 -0.92 37.18
CA PRO A 66 2.69 -1.84 36.91
C PRO A 66 1.31 -1.17 36.85
N ASN A 67 1.11 -0.02 37.50
CA ASN A 67 -0.15 0.74 37.44
C ASN A 67 -0.42 1.37 36.06
N SER A 68 0.58 1.37 35.16
CA SER A 68 0.39 1.80 33.77
C SER A 68 -0.17 0.68 32.88
N LEU A 69 -0.33 -0.54 33.40
CA LEU A 69 -1.06 -1.60 32.73
C LEU A 69 -2.53 -1.21 32.63
N VAL A 70 -3.04 -1.18 31.40
CA VAL A 70 -4.45 -0.96 31.11
C VAL A 70 -4.97 -2.22 30.44
N GLU A 71 -5.96 -2.85 31.06
CA GLU A 71 -6.61 -4.04 30.52
C GLU A 71 -8.12 -4.00 30.68
N ARG A 72 -8.82 -4.69 29.78
CA ARG A 72 -10.27 -4.87 29.87
C ARG A 72 -10.65 -6.25 29.36
N ARG A 73 -11.47 -6.94 30.14
CA ARG A 73 -12.17 -8.15 29.74
C ARG A 73 -13.28 -7.77 28.74
N LEU A 74 -13.23 -8.36 27.56
CA LEU A 74 -14.21 -8.17 26.50
C LEU A 74 -14.93 -9.50 26.29
N VAL A 75 -16.26 -9.44 26.21
CA VAL A 75 -17.10 -10.60 25.91
C VAL A 75 -17.78 -10.36 24.57
N ALA A 76 -17.71 -11.36 23.69
CA ALA A 76 -18.36 -11.34 22.39
C ALA A 76 -19.02 -12.69 22.12
N ILE A 77 -20.16 -12.69 21.42
CA ILE A 77 -20.80 -13.91 20.95
C ILE A 77 -20.22 -14.26 19.58
N LEU A 78 -19.57 -15.41 19.48
CA LEU A 78 -19.03 -15.96 18.24
C LEU A 78 -19.64 -17.35 18.02
N ASP A 79 -20.29 -17.55 16.88
CA ASP A 79 -20.97 -18.81 16.53
C ASP A 79 -21.95 -19.29 17.61
N GLY A 80 -22.67 -18.34 18.22
CA GLY A 80 -23.64 -18.60 19.30
C GLY A 80 -23.02 -18.90 20.66
N GLN A 81 -21.69 -18.84 20.80
CA GLN A 81 -21.00 -19.05 22.07
C GLN A 81 -20.38 -17.76 22.58
N GLU A 82 -20.51 -17.49 23.88
CA GLU A 82 -19.75 -16.42 24.51
C GLU A 82 -18.26 -16.77 24.50
N ARG A 83 -17.48 -15.83 24.00
CA ARG A 83 -16.02 -15.86 23.99
C ARG A 83 -15.54 -14.64 24.74
N GLU A 84 -14.59 -14.88 25.62
CA GLU A 84 -13.92 -13.85 26.38
C GLU A 84 -12.53 -13.62 25.80
N MET A 85 -12.12 -12.36 25.74
CA MET A 85 -10.75 -11.98 25.49
C MET A 85 -10.34 -10.85 26.43
N ILE A 86 -9.09 -10.87 26.89
CA ILE A 86 -8.50 -9.76 27.64
C ILE A 86 -7.69 -8.94 26.64
N PHE A 87 -8.06 -7.66 26.49
CA PHE A 87 -7.30 -6.71 25.67
C PHE A 87 -6.50 -5.78 26.58
N THR A 88 -5.21 -5.61 26.28
CA THR A 88 -4.29 -4.86 27.13
C THR A 88 -3.28 -4.05 26.33
N ASN A 89 -2.76 -2.95 26.90
CA ASN A 89 -1.63 -2.23 26.34
C ASN A 89 -0.30 -3.03 26.37
N ASN A 90 -0.25 -4.19 27.03
CA ASN A 90 0.91 -5.11 27.05
C ASN A 90 0.77 -6.34 26.14
N MET A 91 -0.12 -6.32 25.15
CA MET A 91 -0.23 -7.40 24.17
C MET A 91 1.04 -7.56 23.32
N ARG A 92 1.26 -8.74 22.75
CA ARG A 92 2.39 -9.04 21.83
C ARG A 92 2.33 -8.16 20.58
N PHE A 93 3.49 -7.73 20.08
CA PHE A 93 3.60 -6.83 18.93
C PHE A 93 2.81 -7.31 17.70
N HIS A 94 2.92 -8.60 17.36
CA HIS A 94 2.21 -9.17 16.23
C HIS A 94 0.68 -9.05 16.35
N SER A 95 0.13 -9.26 17.56
CA SER A 95 -1.31 -9.16 17.82
C SER A 95 -1.80 -7.72 17.66
N ASP A 96 -1.03 -6.74 18.14
CA ASP A 96 -1.34 -5.33 17.94
C ASP A 96 -1.38 -4.97 16.44
N MET A 97 -0.38 -5.42 15.67
CA MET A 97 -0.32 -5.13 14.24
C MET A 97 -1.49 -5.78 13.49
N GLN A 98 -1.87 -7.02 13.82
CA GLN A 98 -3.05 -7.67 13.28
C GLN A 98 -4.33 -6.87 13.58
N TYR A 99 -4.49 -6.42 14.83
CA TYR A 99 -5.64 -5.62 15.24
C TYR A 99 -5.71 -4.28 14.49
N ILE A 100 -4.58 -3.58 14.33
CA ILE A 100 -4.54 -2.30 13.60
C ILE A 100 -4.81 -2.51 12.10
N CYS A 101 -4.27 -3.57 11.50
CA CYS A 101 -4.59 -3.92 10.10
C CYS A 101 -6.07 -4.28 9.94
N LEU A 102 -6.65 -5.00 10.89
CA LEU A 102 -8.09 -5.30 10.91
C LEU A 102 -8.94 -4.02 11.02
N MET A 103 -8.53 -3.09 11.88
CA MET A 103 -9.17 -1.78 12.01
C MET A 103 -9.11 -1.02 10.68
N PHE A 104 -7.98 -1.03 9.98
CA PHE A 104 -7.87 -0.43 8.65
C PHE A 104 -8.86 -1.04 7.65
N LEU A 105 -8.96 -2.38 7.59
CA LEU A 105 -9.84 -3.09 6.66
C LEU A 105 -11.33 -2.87 6.93
N THR A 106 -11.71 -2.69 8.20
CA THR A 106 -13.11 -2.59 8.62
C THR A 106 -13.60 -1.16 8.73
N ARG A 107 -12.71 -0.21 9.04
CA ARG A 107 -13.06 1.18 9.36
C ARG A 107 -12.30 2.23 8.53
N GLY A 108 -11.30 1.83 7.76
CA GLY A 108 -10.49 2.73 6.94
C GLY A 108 -9.64 3.69 7.77
N ALA A 109 -9.37 4.88 7.21
CA ALA A 109 -8.56 5.93 7.83
C ALA A 109 -9.37 6.91 8.71
N ALA A 110 -10.70 6.82 8.72
CA ALA A 110 -11.59 7.83 9.30
C ALA A 110 -11.81 7.64 10.82
N TYR A 111 -10.73 7.71 11.61
CA TYR A 111 -10.71 7.37 13.04
C TYR A 111 -11.87 7.96 13.87
N GLU A 112 -12.13 9.26 13.77
CA GLU A 112 -13.20 9.92 14.54
C GLU A 112 -14.60 9.38 14.20
N LYS A 113 -14.85 9.07 12.91
CA LYS A 113 -16.11 8.46 12.48
C LYS A 113 -16.21 7.02 13.01
N SER A 114 -15.08 6.31 13.07
CA SER A 114 -14.99 4.95 13.60
C SER A 114 -15.32 4.93 15.09
N LEU A 115 -14.79 5.86 15.89
CA LEU A 115 -15.10 5.96 17.33
C LEU A 115 -16.61 6.15 17.56
N LYS A 116 -17.24 7.07 16.83
CA LYS A 116 -18.68 7.36 16.98
C LYS A 116 -19.61 6.22 16.54
N LYS A 117 -19.12 5.28 15.73
CA LYS A 117 -19.91 4.17 15.14
C LYS A 117 -19.43 2.78 15.58
N SER A 118 -18.73 2.72 16.72
CA SER A 118 -18.21 1.48 17.27
C SER A 118 -18.73 1.27 18.69
N SER A 119 -18.74 0.01 19.12
CA SER A 119 -19.04 -0.34 20.52
C SER A 119 -17.97 0.23 21.46
N GLU A 120 -18.32 0.37 22.75
CA GLU A 120 -17.37 0.82 23.77
C GLU A 120 -16.12 -0.06 23.87
N ALA A 121 -16.29 -1.38 23.70
CA ALA A 121 -15.18 -2.33 23.67
C ALA A 121 -14.18 -2.01 22.55
N MET A 122 -14.68 -1.73 21.35
CA MET A 122 -13.84 -1.36 20.21
C MET A 122 -13.20 0.03 20.43
N VAL A 123 -13.96 1.00 20.92
CA VAL A 123 -13.45 2.34 21.25
C VAL A 123 -12.28 2.27 22.24
N PHE A 124 -12.41 1.45 23.28
CA PHE A 124 -11.36 1.21 24.27
C PHE A 124 -10.09 0.63 23.61
N CYS A 125 -10.24 -0.41 22.80
CA CYS A 125 -9.11 -1.02 22.09
C CYS A 125 -8.42 -0.01 21.14
N MET A 126 -9.20 0.78 20.40
CA MET A 126 -8.68 1.83 19.51
C MET A 126 -7.89 2.89 20.27
N GLN A 127 -8.38 3.32 21.44
CA GLN A 127 -7.69 4.30 22.29
C GLN A 127 -6.38 3.77 22.87
N ILE A 128 -6.34 2.50 23.31
CA ILE A 128 -5.09 1.86 23.73
C ILE A 128 -4.07 1.86 22.59
N MET A 129 -4.47 1.42 21.40
CA MET A 129 -3.56 1.38 20.23
C MET A 129 -3.09 2.77 19.83
N LYS A 130 -4.00 3.76 19.81
CA LYS A 130 -3.65 5.16 19.53
C LYS A 130 -2.60 5.67 20.50
N THR A 131 -2.78 5.42 21.79
CA THR A 131 -1.87 5.89 22.85
C THR A 131 -0.53 5.14 22.78
N LYS A 132 -0.56 3.81 22.71
CA LYS A 132 0.64 2.95 22.66
C LYS A 132 1.55 3.29 21.49
N TYR A 133 0.99 3.46 20.30
CA TYR A 133 1.76 3.69 19.08
C TYR A 133 1.85 5.17 18.69
N GLY A 134 1.21 6.10 19.41
CA GLY A 134 1.18 7.51 19.02
C GLY A 134 0.53 7.75 17.65
N ILE A 135 -0.56 7.04 17.36
CA ILE A 135 -1.23 7.11 16.06
C ILE A 135 -1.82 8.51 15.87
N ASN A 136 -1.39 9.19 14.80
CA ASN A 136 -1.92 10.47 14.40
C ASN A 136 -3.29 10.28 13.72
N THR A 137 -4.32 10.91 14.30
CA THR A 137 -5.70 10.83 13.83
C THR A 137 -6.24 12.18 13.35
N ALA A 138 -5.36 13.18 13.19
CA ALA A 138 -5.76 14.50 12.74
C ALA A 138 -6.27 14.44 11.29
N LYS A 139 -7.42 15.06 11.03
CA LYS A 139 -7.92 15.24 9.65
C LYS A 139 -6.97 16.17 8.90
N ARG A 140 -6.65 15.81 7.66
CA ARG A 140 -5.82 16.64 6.77
C ARG A 140 -6.55 16.93 5.47
N LYS A 141 -6.21 18.05 4.87
CA LYS A 141 -6.69 18.38 3.52
C LYS A 141 -5.92 17.51 2.50
N GLY A 142 -6.57 17.16 1.39
CA GLY A 142 -5.90 16.50 0.27
C GLY A 142 -4.71 17.32 -0.24
N GLY A 143 -3.66 16.65 -0.72
CA GLY A 143 -2.45 17.29 -1.23
C GLY A 143 -1.42 17.72 -0.18
N GLN A 144 -1.72 17.61 1.12
CA GLN A 144 -0.73 17.88 2.16
C GLN A 144 0.22 16.69 2.34
N SER A 145 1.53 16.94 2.20
CA SER A 145 2.55 15.94 2.52
C SER A 145 2.51 15.58 4.02
N LEU A 146 2.81 14.32 4.29
CA LEU A 146 2.96 13.79 5.65
C LEU A 146 4.43 13.48 5.87
N ASP A 147 5.03 14.06 6.91
CA ASP A 147 6.37 13.66 7.36
C ASP A 147 6.45 12.14 7.52
N GLY A 148 7.54 11.52 7.06
CA GLY A 148 7.69 10.06 7.00
C GLY A 148 7.55 9.36 8.35
N LYS A 149 7.81 10.05 9.46
CA LYS A 149 7.74 9.52 10.84
C LYS A 149 6.34 9.59 11.44
N VAL A 150 5.38 10.22 10.75
CA VAL A 150 3.99 10.29 11.23
C VAL A 150 3.33 8.92 11.11
N ILE A 151 2.98 8.34 12.25
CA ILE A 151 2.32 7.04 12.36
C ILE A 151 0.83 7.22 12.11
N THR A 152 0.28 6.54 11.10
CA THR A 152 -1.16 6.53 10.79
C THR A 152 -1.62 5.10 10.54
N ILE A 153 -2.92 4.83 10.72
CA ILE A 153 -3.50 3.50 10.48
C ILE A 153 -3.18 2.97 9.05
N PRO A 154 -3.35 3.77 7.97
CA PRO A 154 -2.99 3.31 6.63
C PRO A 154 -1.49 3.01 6.45
N ARG A 155 -0.61 3.80 7.06
CA ARG A 155 0.85 3.56 6.98
C ARG A 155 1.26 2.29 7.74
N ILE A 156 0.61 1.99 8.87
CA ILE A 156 0.80 0.71 9.58
C ILE A 156 0.35 -0.45 8.67
N ALA A 157 -0.85 -0.38 8.09
CA ALA A 157 -1.34 -1.43 7.19
C ALA A 157 -0.43 -1.63 5.95
N ALA A 158 0.10 -0.54 5.38
CA ALA A 158 1.06 -0.57 4.28
C ALA A 158 2.46 -1.07 4.70
N THR A 159 2.79 -1.04 5.99
CA THR A 159 4.02 -1.65 6.55
C THR A 159 3.87 -3.16 6.69
N PHE A 160 2.65 -3.65 6.92
CA PHE A 160 2.33 -5.08 7.03
C PHE A 160 1.34 -5.52 5.94
N PRO A 161 1.68 -5.39 4.65
CA PRO A 161 0.75 -5.68 3.58
C PRO A 161 0.34 -7.15 3.59
N ASN A 162 1.24 -8.08 3.95
CA ASN A 162 0.93 -9.51 4.04
C ASN A 162 -0.13 -9.83 5.09
N ILE A 163 -0.09 -9.16 6.25
CA ILE A 163 -1.12 -9.30 7.30
C ILE A 163 -2.44 -8.74 6.79
N THR A 164 -2.41 -7.55 6.19
CA THR A 164 -3.60 -6.87 5.67
C THR A 164 -4.29 -7.68 4.58
N VAL A 165 -3.54 -8.22 3.61
CA VAL A 165 -4.10 -9.03 2.53
C VAL A 165 -4.62 -10.38 3.04
N ASP A 166 -3.90 -11.03 3.96
CA ASP A 166 -4.33 -12.31 4.52
C ASP A 166 -5.63 -12.20 5.34
N LEU A 167 -5.75 -11.16 6.18
CA LEU A 167 -6.98 -10.87 6.90
C LEU A 167 -8.14 -10.62 5.94
N PHE A 168 -7.92 -9.80 4.90
CA PHE A 168 -8.95 -9.51 3.90
C PHE A 168 -9.38 -10.77 3.15
N HIS A 169 -8.42 -11.62 2.75
CA HIS A 169 -8.67 -12.89 2.08
C HIS A 169 -9.52 -13.84 2.94
N LYS A 170 -9.24 -13.90 4.25
CA LYS A 170 -10.00 -14.68 5.24
C LYS A 170 -11.40 -14.14 5.55
N GLY A 171 -11.80 -13.03 4.92
CA GLY A 171 -13.14 -12.47 5.07
C GLY A 171 -13.24 -11.27 6.01
N PHE A 172 -12.14 -10.83 6.62
CA PHE A 172 -12.14 -9.70 7.53
C PHE A 172 -12.09 -8.36 6.77
N GLY A 173 -13.14 -7.54 6.90
CA GLY A 173 -13.31 -6.30 6.12
C GLY A 173 -14.05 -6.52 4.80
N ARG A 174 -14.37 -5.45 4.06
CA ARG A 174 -15.10 -5.53 2.77
C ARG A 174 -14.56 -4.46 1.83
N SER A 175 -14.60 -4.71 0.52
CA SER A 175 -14.35 -3.67 -0.47
C SER A 175 -15.45 -2.61 -0.37
N ILE A 176 -15.09 -1.35 -0.61
CA ILE A 176 -16.09 -0.26 -0.64
C ILE A 176 -16.87 -0.21 -1.95
N TYR A 177 -16.39 -0.94 -2.97
CA TYR A 177 -17.03 -1.14 -4.27
C TYR A 177 -17.51 -2.59 -4.42
N SER A 178 -18.50 -2.79 -5.29
CA SER A 178 -18.88 -4.12 -5.76
C SER A 178 -17.83 -4.67 -6.74
N ILE A 179 -17.40 -5.91 -6.50
CA ILE A 179 -16.44 -6.61 -7.36
C ILE A 179 -16.97 -6.74 -8.79
N GLU A 180 -18.27 -7.00 -8.94
CA GLU A 180 -18.90 -7.16 -10.26
C GLU A 180 -18.90 -5.88 -11.09
N LEU A 181 -18.82 -4.70 -10.44
CA LEU A 181 -18.67 -3.44 -11.18
C LEU A 181 -17.26 -3.31 -11.78
N ALA A 182 -16.24 -3.87 -11.12
CA ALA A 182 -14.87 -3.83 -11.62
C ALA A 182 -14.67 -4.88 -12.72
N PHE A 183 -15.08 -6.13 -12.48
CA PHE A 183 -14.83 -7.26 -13.38
C PHE A 183 -16.08 -8.17 -13.45
N PRO A 184 -17.05 -7.85 -14.31
CA PRO A 184 -18.32 -8.57 -14.36
C PRO A 184 -18.13 -10.03 -14.77
N ASN A 185 -18.84 -10.94 -14.09
CA ASN A 185 -18.82 -12.38 -14.35
C ASN A 185 -17.44 -13.05 -14.11
N ARG A 186 -16.54 -12.41 -13.37
CA ARG A 186 -15.21 -12.96 -13.07
C ARG A 186 -15.12 -13.42 -11.62
N LYS A 187 -14.82 -14.70 -11.42
CA LYS A 187 -14.53 -15.27 -10.09
C LYS A 187 -13.06 -15.08 -9.77
N LEU A 188 -12.75 -14.02 -9.02
CA LEU A 188 -11.39 -13.70 -8.59
C LEU A 188 -11.21 -13.98 -7.09
N PRO A 189 -9.99 -14.37 -6.65
CA PRO A 189 -9.73 -14.55 -5.22
C PRO A 189 -9.92 -13.25 -4.44
N ARG A 190 -10.54 -13.34 -3.26
CA ARG A 190 -10.81 -12.17 -2.41
C ARG A 190 -9.56 -11.32 -2.11
N ALA A 191 -8.40 -11.95 -1.97
CA ALA A 191 -7.12 -11.27 -1.74
C ALA A 191 -6.82 -10.19 -2.80
N PHE A 192 -7.22 -10.44 -4.05
CA PHE A 192 -7.00 -9.53 -5.18
C PHE A 192 -7.59 -8.14 -4.97
N PHE A 193 -8.68 -8.06 -4.20
CA PHE A 193 -9.39 -6.80 -3.91
C PHE A 193 -8.95 -6.15 -2.60
N SER A 194 -7.91 -6.67 -1.95
CA SER A 194 -7.38 -6.04 -0.74
C SER A 194 -6.69 -4.71 -1.08
N PRO A 195 -6.87 -3.63 -0.29
CA PRO A 195 -6.23 -2.34 -0.55
C PRO A 195 -4.69 -2.37 -0.58
N MET A 196 -4.07 -3.41 -0.01
CA MET A 196 -2.61 -3.56 0.05
C MET A 196 -2.07 -4.59 -0.95
N MET A 197 -2.91 -5.12 -1.85
CA MET A 197 -2.52 -6.19 -2.79
C MET A 197 -1.38 -5.76 -3.72
N ILE A 198 -1.37 -4.50 -4.17
CA ILE A 198 -0.38 -3.97 -5.12
C ILE A 198 1.06 -4.22 -4.63
N ALA A 199 1.31 -4.01 -3.34
CA ALA A 199 2.64 -4.18 -2.73
C ALA A 199 3.11 -5.63 -2.64
N LEU A 200 2.22 -6.60 -2.87
CA LEU A 200 2.50 -8.02 -2.79
C LEU A 200 2.50 -8.72 -4.16
N LEU A 201 2.19 -8.00 -5.24
CA LEU A 201 2.33 -8.54 -6.58
C LEU A 201 3.81 -8.75 -6.90
N PRO A 202 4.25 -9.97 -7.26
CA PRO A 202 5.61 -10.18 -7.71
C PRO A 202 5.82 -9.63 -9.13
N LYS A 203 7.06 -9.27 -9.43
CA LYS A 203 7.50 -8.72 -10.73
C LYS A 203 7.66 -9.82 -11.77
N LEU A 204 6.55 -10.47 -12.13
CA LEU A 204 6.47 -11.49 -13.17
C LEU A 204 5.74 -10.93 -14.40
N GLN A 205 5.99 -11.54 -15.56
CA GLN A 205 5.27 -11.20 -16.79
C GLN A 205 3.75 -11.39 -16.61
N GLY A 206 2.97 -10.44 -17.12
CA GLY A 206 1.50 -10.46 -17.01
C GLY A 206 0.97 -9.97 -15.65
N ALA A 207 1.76 -9.17 -14.92
CA ALA A 207 1.31 -8.58 -13.67
C ALA A 207 0.00 -7.79 -13.86
N PRO A 208 -0.99 -7.94 -12.97
CA PRO A 208 -2.30 -7.28 -13.09
C PRO A 208 -2.24 -5.81 -12.62
N PHE A 209 -1.17 -5.09 -12.98
CA PHE A 209 -0.94 -3.72 -12.51
C PHE A 209 -2.05 -2.76 -12.96
N ALA A 210 -2.49 -2.85 -14.22
CA ALA A 210 -3.63 -2.08 -14.73
C ALA A 210 -4.91 -2.31 -13.91
N ALA A 211 -5.18 -3.56 -13.53
CA ALA A 211 -6.32 -3.90 -12.68
C ALA A 211 -6.20 -3.25 -11.29
N MET A 212 -5.00 -3.24 -10.70
CA MET A 212 -4.76 -2.57 -9.42
C MET A 212 -4.97 -1.05 -9.50
N VAL A 213 -4.56 -0.41 -10.60
CA VAL A 213 -4.81 1.01 -10.83
C VAL A 213 -6.31 1.28 -10.96
N LEU A 214 -7.05 0.45 -11.71
CA LEU A 214 -8.51 0.56 -11.81
C LEU A 214 -9.17 0.49 -10.42
N LEU A 215 -8.79 -0.47 -9.58
CA LEU A 215 -9.37 -0.59 -8.24
C LEU A 215 -9.10 0.65 -7.38
N SER A 216 -7.94 1.29 -7.56
CA SER A 216 -7.59 2.54 -6.90
C SER A 216 -8.41 3.72 -7.42
N VAL A 217 -8.64 3.81 -8.74
CA VAL A 217 -9.56 4.78 -9.38
C VAL A 217 -10.98 4.64 -8.86
N MET A 218 -11.50 3.41 -8.78
CA MET A 218 -12.85 3.15 -8.25
C MET A 218 -12.97 3.50 -6.77
N THR A 219 -11.92 3.25 -5.99
CA THR A 219 -11.85 3.63 -4.57
C THR A 219 -11.88 5.14 -4.43
N ASP A 220 -11.08 5.86 -5.21
CA ASP A 220 -11.04 7.32 -5.24
C ASP A 220 -12.41 7.93 -5.57
N ASP A 221 -13.09 7.39 -6.60
CA ASP A 221 -14.42 7.86 -7.00
C ASP A 221 -15.48 7.72 -5.90
N ILE A 222 -15.38 6.68 -5.07
CA ILE A 222 -16.29 6.47 -3.94
C ILE A 222 -15.94 7.37 -2.76
N LEU A 223 -14.65 7.61 -2.51
CA LEU A 223 -14.20 8.44 -1.40
C LEU A 223 -14.38 9.94 -1.68
N ASN A 224 -14.30 10.34 -2.95
CA ASN A 224 -14.34 11.74 -3.42
C ASN A 224 -15.56 12.06 -4.29
N GLN A 225 -16.73 11.47 -3.98
CA GLN A 225 -17.97 11.65 -4.77
C GLN A 225 -18.39 13.12 -4.98
N MET A 226 -18.18 13.98 -3.99
CA MET A 226 -18.56 15.40 -4.02
C MET A 226 -17.36 16.35 -4.17
N GLY A 227 -16.15 15.81 -4.34
CA GLY A 227 -14.91 16.58 -4.37
C GLY A 227 -14.20 16.48 -5.72
N THR A 228 -13.08 17.18 -5.83
CA THR A 228 -12.15 16.98 -6.95
C THR A 228 -11.56 15.58 -6.85
N LYS A 229 -11.76 14.77 -7.90
CA LYS A 229 -11.14 13.45 -8.02
C LYS A 229 -9.62 13.57 -8.03
N THR A 230 -8.92 12.55 -7.54
CA THR A 230 -7.46 12.51 -7.58
C THR A 230 -7.02 12.33 -9.04
N ASN A 231 -6.03 13.13 -9.48
CA ASN A 231 -5.48 13.03 -10.83
C ASN A 231 -4.90 11.61 -11.06
N ILE A 232 -5.11 11.06 -12.25
CA ILE A 232 -4.69 9.69 -12.60
C ILE A 232 -3.16 9.50 -12.48
N GLU A 233 -2.37 10.53 -12.71
CA GLU A 233 -0.92 10.53 -12.51
C GLU A 233 -0.54 10.28 -11.04
N GLN A 234 -1.28 10.89 -10.10
CA GLN A 234 -1.04 10.70 -8.67
C GLN A 234 -1.44 9.29 -8.23
N ILE A 235 -2.57 8.77 -8.74
CA ILE A 235 -3.00 7.38 -8.50
C ILE A 235 -1.96 6.40 -9.05
N TYR A 236 -1.50 6.60 -10.29
CA TYR A 236 -0.46 5.80 -10.93
C TYR A 236 0.84 5.83 -10.13
N SER A 237 1.30 7.03 -9.73
CA SER A 237 2.54 7.19 -8.97
C SER A 237 2.49 6.45 -7.63
N PHE A 238 1.36 6.53 -6.92
CA PHE A 238 1.17 5.78 -5.68
C PHE A 238 1.11 4.26 -5.90
N ALA A 239 0.40 3.81 -6.92
CA ALA A 239 0.33 2.39 -7.28
C ALA A 239 1.71 1.85 -7.68
N LEU A 240 2.47 2.61 -8.46
CA LEU A 240 3.82 2.24 -8.91
C LEU A 240 4.80 2.17 -7.73
N ALA A 241 4.74 3.14 -6.81
CA ALA A 241 5.54 3.12 -5.59
C ALA A 241 5.20 1.89 -4.72
N SER A 242 3.92 1.56 -4.61
CA SER A 242 3.46 0.36 -3.89
C SER A 242 3.95 -0.92 -4.56
N TYR A 243 3.80 -1.05 -5.88
CA TYR A 243 4.25 -2.22 -6.64
C TYR A 243 5.77 -2.45 -6.56
N ASN A 244 6.53 -1.36 -6.56
CA ASN A 244 7.98 -1.39 -6.41
C ASN A 244 8.46 -1.51 -4.96
N SER A 245 7.55 -1.55 -3.99
CA SER A 245 7.91 -1.66 -2.58
C SER A 245 8.76 -2.89 -2.29
N THR A 246 9.80 -2.67 -1.49
CA THR A 246 10.77 -3.68 -1.04
C THR A 246 10.43 -4.22 0.36
N VAL A 247 9.25 -3.91 0.88
CA VAL A 247 8.78 -4.38 2.20
C VAL A 247 8.71 -5.91 2.29
N GLN A 248 8.51 -6.59 1.16
CA GLN A 248 8.55 -8.04 1.05
C GLN A 248 9.49 -8.47 -0.08
N THR A 249 10.20 -9.58 0.11
CA THR A 249 11.02 -10.18 -0.96
C THR A 249 10.14 -10.82 -2.03
N GLU A 250 10.61 -10.86 -3.28
CA GLU A 250 9.89 -11.49 -4.39
C GLU A 250 9.53 -12.95 -4.10
N ARG A 251 10.43 -13.70 -3.45
CA ARG A 251 10.16 -15.08 -3.01
C ARG A 251 8.93 -15.18 -2.11
N ILE A 252 8.76 -14.25 -1.17
CA ILE A 252 7.60 -14.23 -0.27
C ILE A 252 6.34 -13.78 -1.02
N LYS A 253 6.44 -12.77 -1.89
CA LYS A 253 5.34 -12.33 -2.76
C LYS A 253 4.79 -13.48 -3.61
N ILE A 254 5.66 -14.25 -4.26
CA ILE A 254 5.29 -15.44 -5.05
C ILE A 254 4.58 -16.48 -4.17
N LYS A 255 5.16 -16.82 -3.01
CA LYS A 255 4.57 -17.79 -2.08
C LYS A 255 3.16 -17.38 -1.67
N LEU A 256 2.97 -16.13 -1.25
CA LEU A 256 1.69 -15.61 -0.77
C LEU A 256 0.66 -15.52 -1.91
N CYS A 257 1.03 -15.00 -3.07
CA CYS A 257 0.11 -14.90 -4.21
C CYS A 257 -0.31 -16.29 -4.73
N ALA A 258 0.55 -17.30 -4.66
CA ALA A 258 0.16 -18.68 -4.95
C ALA A 258 -0.82 -19.23 -3.89
N MET A 259 -0.58 -18.98 -2.60
CA MET A 259 -1.49 -19.39 -1.51
C MET A 259 -2.88 -18.75 -1.65
N TRP A 260 -2.96 -17.50 -2.11
CA TRP A 260 -4.23 -16.82 -2.35
C TRP A 260 -4.86 -17.14 -3.71
N GLY A 261 -4.25 -18.03 -4.51
CA GLY A 261 -4.79 -18.46 -5.78
C GLY A 261 -4.72 -17.42 -6.90
N ILE A 262 -3.82 -16.43 -6.80
CA ILE A 262 -3.54 -15.41 -7.83
C ILE A 262 -2.50 -15.95 -8.83
N LEU A 263 -1.52 -16.71 -8.34
CA LEU A 263 -0.52 -17.39 -9.16
C LEU A 263 -0.80 -18.88 -9.23
N GLU A 264 -0.23 -19.51 -10.24
CA GLU A 264 -0.03 -20.95 -10.34
C GLU A 264 1.46 -21.29 -10.34
N ARG A 265 1.81 -22.46 -9.81
CA ARG A 265 3.18 -22.97 -9.79
C ARG A 265 3.45 -23.78 -11.05
N LEU A 266 4.54 -23.47 -11.73
CA LEU A 266 4.98 -24.15 -12.93
C LEU A 266 5.94 -25.29 -12.54
N GLY A 267 5.38 -26.48 -12.34
CA GLY A 267 6.14 -27.70 -12.03
C GLY A 267 6.93 -27.66 -10.72
N ASN A 268 7.88 -28.59 -10.60
CA ASN A 268 8.67 -28.79 -9.38
C ASN A 268 9.84 -27.79 -9.22
N ASN A 269 10.18 -27.06 -10.29
CA ASN A 269 11.35 -26.17 -10.33
C ASN A 269 11.11 -24.79 -9.68
N GLY A 270 9.94 -24.59 -9.06
CA GLY A 270 9.63 -23.36 -8.33
C GLY A 270 9.27 -22.16 -9.21
N GLY A 271 9.07 -22.36 -10.51
CA GLY A 271 8.52 -21.33 -11.39
C GLY A 271 7.10 -20.95 -10.99
N ALA A 272 6.70 -19.72 -11.28
CA ALA A 272 5.34 -19.25 -11.05
C ALA A 272 4.91 -18.30 -12.18
N ARG A 273 3.62 -18.31 -12.51
CA ARG A 273 3.00 -17.33 -13.40
C ARG A 273 1.64 -16.89 -12.86
N TYR A 274 1.18 -15.73 -13.31
CA TYR A 274 -0.20 -15.31 -13.07
C TYR A 274 -1.17 -16.26 -13.78
N LYS A 275 -2.30 -16.56 -13.13
CA LYS A 275 -3.38 -17.33 -13.77
C LYS A 275 -3.94 -16.54 -14.96
N ASP A 276 -4.39 -17.25 -15.99
CA ASP A 276 -4.93 -16.61 -17.20
C ASP A 276 -6.13 -15.70 -16.86
N SER A 277 -6.97 -16.12 -15.91
CA SER A 277 -8.09 -15.31 -15.40
C SER A 277 -7.68 -13.98 -14.74
N ILE A 278 -6.43 -13.86 -14.29
CA ILE A 278 -5.85 -12.61 -13.74
C ILE A 278 -5.24 -11.78 -14.86
N ILE A 279 -4.54 -12.40 -15.81
CA ILE A 279 -3.93 -11.74 -16.96
C ILE A 279 -5.00 -11.07 -17.84
N GLU A 280 -6.11 -11.77 -18.08
CA GLU A 280 -7.25 -11.29 -18.87
C GLU A 280 -7.91 -10.01 -18.31
N LEU A 281 -7.60 -9.62 -17.06
CA LEU A 281 -8.15 -8.40 -16.47
C LEU A 281 -7.51 -7.13 -17.03
N LYS A 282 -6.30 -7.20 -17.61
CA LYS A 282 -5.56 -6.04 -18.11
C LYS A 282 -6.35 -5.24 -19.16
N PRO A 283 -6.84 -5.82 -20.26
CA PRO A 283 -7.61 -5.06 -21.27
C PRO A 283 -8.91 -4.48 -20.69
N ILE A 284 -9.61 -5.24 -19.82
CA ILE A 284 -10.84 -4.77 -19.16
C ILE A 284 -10.55 -3.57 -18.27
N ALA A 285 -9.45 -3.61 -17.52
CA ALA A 285 -9.04 -2.54 -16.63
C ALA A 285 -8.67 -1.27 -17.38
N ILE A 286 -7.92 -1.40 -18.48
CA ILE A 286 -7.52 -0.29 -19.35
C ILE A 286 -8.76 0.46 -19.86
N GLU A 287 -9.72 -0.27 -20.42
CA GLU A 287 -10.94 0.32 -20.96
C GLU A 287 -11.74 1.05 -19.88
N LYS A 288 -11.93 0.42 -18.71
CA LYS A 288 -12.65 1.05 -17.60
C LYS A 288 -11.95 2.29 -17.05
N ILE A 289 -10.61 2.30 -16.97
CA ILE A 289 -9.89 3.50 -16.54
C ILE A 289 -10.16 4.65 -17.52
N ARG A 290 -10.08 4.40 -18.83
CA ARG A 290 -10.38 5.42 -19.86
C ARG A 290 -11.79 5.98 -19.70
N GLN A 291 -12.78 5.12 -19.46
CA GLN A 291 -14.17 5.54 -19.22
C GLN A 291 -14.33 6.38 -17.95
N LEU A 292 -13.71 5.97 -16.84
CA LEU A 292 -13.86 6.63 -15.53
C LEU A 292 -13.04 7.94 -15.41
N ARG A 293 -12.06 8.15 -16.29
CA ARG A 293 -11.12 9.28 -16.25
C ARG A 293 -11.02 10.03 -17.58
N VAL A 294 -12.08 9.99 -18.41
CA VAL A 294 -12.14 10.62 -19.75
C VAL A 294 -11.75 12.11 -19.77
N ASN A 295 -11.97 12.83 -18.66
CA ASN A 295 -11.66 14.26 -18.53
C ASN A 295 -10.30 14.55 -17.87
N ASP A 296 -9.48 13.54 -17.57
CA ASP A 296 -8.16 13.75 -16.97
C ASP A 296 -7.12 14.12 -18.05
N PRO A 297 -6.44 15.28 -17.95
CA PRO A 297 -5.53 15.75 -18.98
C PRO A 297 -4.30 14.84 -19.17
N ASN A 298 -3.96 14.02 -18.17
CA ASN A 298 -2.81 13.13 -18.21
C ASN A 298 -3.18 11.69 -18.61
N LEU A 299 -4.44 11.43 -18.99
CA LEU A 299 -4.94 10.08 -19.19
C LEU A 299 -4.10 9.30 -20.20
N ASP A 300 -3.92 9.79 -21.43
CA ASP A 300 -3.27 9.01 -22.48
C ASP A 300 -1.80 8.68 -22.15
N GLN A 301 -1.05 9.66 -21.67
CA GLN A 301 0.33 9.46 -21.23
C GLN A 301 0.44 8.41 -20.10
N ILE A 302 -0.48 8.44 -19.13
CA ILE A 302 -0.47 7.49 -18.02
C ILE A 302 -0.94 6.10 -18.50
N MET A 303 -1.87 6.01 -19.45
CA MET A 303 -2.30 4.73 -20.01
C MET A 303 -1.17 4.01 -20.74
N GLU A 304 -0.32 4.72 -21.49
CA GLU A 304 0.87 4.14 -22.12
C GLU A 304 1.81 3.51 -21.09
N LYS A 305 2.04 4.21 -19.98
CA LYS A 305 2.87 3.72 -18.85
C LYS A 305 2.24 2.54 -18.11
N ILE A 306 0.91 2.47 -18.03
CA ILE A 306 0.20 1.33 -17.43
C ILE A 306 0.26 0.10 -18.35
N ILE A 307 0.17 0.31 -19.67
CA ILE A 307 0.21 -0.77 -20.67
C ILE A 307 1.60 -1.41 -20.74
N SER A 308 2.67 -0.67 -20.49
CA SER A 308 4.05 -1.18 -20.58
C SER A 308 4.48 -2.06 -19.39
N ILE A 309 3.74 -2.03 -18.27
CA ILE A 309 3.94 -2.90 -17.10
C ILE A 309 3.18 -4.23 -17.28
#